data_AF-A0A484LWY7-F1
#
_entry.id   AF-A0A484LWY7-F1
#
_cell.length_a   1.000
_cell.length_b   1.000
_cell.length_c   1.000
_cell.angle_alpha   90.00
_cell.angle_beta   90.00
_cell.angle_gamma   90.00
#
_symmetry.space_group_name_H-M   'P 1'
#
loop_
_entity.id
_entity.type
_entity.pdbx_description
1 polymer ?
#
loop_
_entity_poly.entity_id
_entity_poly.type
_entity_poly.pdbx_seq_one_letter_code
_entity_poly.pdbx_strand_id
1 'polypeptide(L)'
;MVRGRVELKRIENKINRQVTFAKRRNGLLKKAYELSVLCEAEVALIIFSNRGKLYEFCSSSSMLNTLEKYQKCNYGAPDTNISTREALEISSQQEYLKLKARYEALQRSQRNLLGEDLGPLNSKDLESLERQLDISLKHIRSTRTQMMLDQLTELQRKEHALNDANKCLKQRLMEGNQLNLQWNNPNTAQEMGGYGRQPTHDHHHQADLFFHPLHCEPTLHIGYPNDPITVGEAGPSLNNYMPAGWFA
;
A
#
# COMPACT_ATOMS: atom_id res chain seq x y z
N MET A 1 47.50 -41.01 -23.86
CA MET A 1 47.30 -39.79 -24.67
C MET A 1 48.21 -38.70 -24.10
N VAL A 2 49.21 -38.23 -24.86
CA VAL A 2 50.19 -37.23 -24.39
C VAL A 2 49.51 -35.86 -24.28
N ARG A 3 49.84 -35.10 -23.23
CA ARG A 3 49.24 -33.78 -22.94
C ARG A 3 49.98 -32.69 -23.71
N GLY A 4 49.40 -32.20 -24.81
CA GLY A 4 49.97 -31.11 -25.60
C GLY A 4 50.05 -29.77 -24.83
N ARG A 5 50.96 -28.89 -25.29
CA ARG A 5 51.07 -27.50 -24.81
C ARG A 5 49.82 -26.71 -25.24
N VAL A 6 49.36 -25.81 -24.38
CA VAL A 6 48.14 -25.00 -24.61
C VAL A 6 48.45 -23.54 -24.28
N GLU A 7 47.99 -22.62 -25.12
CA GLU A 7 48.12 -21.17 -24.91
C GLU A 7 47.32 -20.69 -23.69
N LEU A 8 47.84 -19.64 -23.02
CA LEU A 8 47.19 -19.05 -21.85
C LEU A 8 46.11 -18.03 -22.24
N LYS A 9 45.06 -18.50 -22.93
CA LYS A 9 43.90 -17.68 -23.34
C LYS A 9 42.58 -18.35 -22.99
N ARG A 10 41.47 -17.60 -23.10
CA ARG A 10 40.12 -18.13 -22.94
C ARG A 10 39.88 -19.26 -23.95
N ILE A 11 39.40 -20.41 -23.46
CA ILE A 11 39.03 -21.55 -24.31
C ILE A 11 37.63 -21.26 -24.85
N GLU A 12 37.47 -20.98 -26.14
CA GLU A 12 36.16 -20.60 -26.69
C GLU A 12 35.15 -21.74 -26.77
N ASN A 13 35.60 -22.94 -27.18
CA ASN A 13 34.74 -24.13 -27.20
C ASN A 13 34.20 -24.45 -25.80
N LYS A 14 32.86 -24.39 -25.66
CA LYS A 14 32.15 -24.54 -24.37
C LYS A 14 32.44 -25.88 -23.68
N ILE A 15 32.47 -26.98 -24.44
CA ILE A 15 32.70 -28.34 -23.92
C ILE A 15 34.13 -28.48 -23.43
N ASN A 16 35.11 -28.09 -24.25
CA ASN A 16 36.53 -28.13 -23.88
C ASN A 16 36.81 -27.22 -22.67
N ARG A 17 36.15 -26.06 -22.57
CA ARG A 17 36.25 -25.17 -21.41
C ARG A 17 35.67 -25.82 -20.15
N GLN A 18 34.53 -26.49 -20.22
CA GLN A 18 33.91 -27.17 -19.07
C GLN A 18 34.77 -28.34 -18.56
N VAL A 19 35.25 -29.21 -19.45
CA VAL A 19 36.14 -30.34 -19.10
C VAL A 19 37.47 -29.81 -18.53
N THR A 20 38.03 -28.75 -19.13
CA THR A 20 39.27 -28.14 -18.64
C THR A 20 39.07 -27.45 -17.29
N PHE A 21 37.95 -26.76 -17.06
CA PHE A 21 37.60 -26.17 -15.78
C PHE A 21 37.54 -27.23 -14.69
N ALA A 22 36.80 -28.32 -14.91
CA ALA A 22 36.71 -29.41 -13.93
C ALA A 22 38.09 -30.00 -13.58
N LYS A 23 38.93 -30.28 -14.59
CA LYS A 23 40.29 -30.81 -14.40
C LYS A 23 41.23 -29.82 -13.71
N ARG A 24 41.23 -28.54 -14.12
CA ARG A 24 42.10 -27.50 -13.52
C ARG A 24 41.65 -27.12 -12.11
N ARG A 25 40.35 -26.97 -11.86
CA ARG A 25 39.78 -26.73 -10.52
C ARG A 25 40.21 -27.84 -9.55
N ASN A 26 40.02 -29.10 -9.92
CA ASN A 26 40.43 -30.24 -9.08
C ASN A 26 41.95 -30.29 -8.87
N GLY A 27 42.75 -29.95 -9.88
CA GLY A 27 44.21 -29.85 -9.74
C GLY A 27 44.65 -28.72 -8.80
N LEU A 28 44.00 -27.56 -8.87
CA LEU A 28 44.27 -26.41 -8.02
C LEU A 28 43.85 -26.67 -6.57
N LEU A 29 42.68 -27.29 -6.35
CA LEU A 29 42.22 -27.75 -5.03
C LEU A 29 43.23 -28.70 -4.38
N LYS A 30 43.75 -29.69 -5.14
CA LYS A 30 44.82 -30.58 -4.65
C LYS A 30 46.09 -29.81 -4.28
N LYS A 31 46.51 -28.84 -5.08
CA LYS A 31 47.70 -28.02 -4.79
C LYS A 31 47.53 -27.11 -3.57
N ALA A 32 46.33 -26.54 -3.38
CA ALA A 32 45.99 -25.78 -2.18
C ALA A 32 46.04 -26.65 -0.92
N TYR A 33 45.48 -27.87 -0.99
CA TYR A 33 45.54 -28.85 0.10
C TYR A 33 46.98 -29.29 0.40
N GLU A 34 47.76 -29.70 -0.62
CA GLU A 34 49.17 -30.07 -0.49
C GLU A 34 49.98 -28.95 0.20
N LEU A 35 49.80 -27.69 -0.22
CA LEU A 35 50.47 -26.55 0.40
C LEU A 35 50.09 -26.36 1.87
N SER A 36 48.80 -26.48 2.20
CA SER A 36 48.32 -26.31 3.58
C SER A 36 48.87 -27.38 4.54
N VAL A 37 49.06 -28.61 4.05
CA VAL A 37 49.59 -29.73 4.86
C VAL A 37 51.12 -29.69 4.92
N LEU A 38 51.81 -29.44 3.81
CA LEU A 38 53.28 -29.49 3.75
C LEU A 38 53.98 -28.30 4.42
N CYS A 39 53.29 -27.16 4.56
CA CYS A 39 53.88 -25.91 5.07
C CYS A 39 53.08 -25.33 6.25
N GLU A 40 52.14 -26.09 6.83
CA GLU A 40 51.23 -25.65 7.90
C GLU A 40 50.51 -24.31 7.60
N ALA A 41 50.28 -24.05 6.31
CA ALA A 41 49.74 -22.78 5.84
C ALA A 41 48.21 -22.75 5.88
N GLU A 42 47.64 -21.65 6.36
CA GLU A 42 46.21 -21.39 6.20
C GLU A 42 45.92 -20.96 4.76
N VAL A 43 45.15 -21.77 4.03
CA VAL A 43 44.87 -21.59 2.60
C VAL A 43 43.37 -21.61 2.37
N ALA A 44 42.85 -20.52 1.79
CA ALA A 44 41.49 -20.43 1.28
C ALA A 44 41.51 -20.25 -0.25
N LEU A 45 40.56 -20.88 -0.92
CA LEU A 45 40.39 -20.82 -2.38
C LEU A 45 38.90 -20.75 -2.72
N ILE A 46 38.52 -19.69 -3.43
CA ILE A 46 37.14 -19.43 -3.88
C ILE A 46 37.14 -19.38 -5.41
N ILE A 47 36.25 -20.14 -6.04
CA ILE A 47 36.15 -20.24 -7.51
C ILE A 47 34.68 -20.15 -7.94
N PHE A 48 34.31 -19.04 -8.57
CA PHE A 48 33.03 -18.93 -9.27
C PHE A 48 33.16 -19.45 -10.71
N SER A 49 32.27 -20.34 -11.10
CA SER A 49 32.11 -20.71 -12.51
C SER A 49 31.38 -19.62 -13.29
N ASN A 50 31.47 -19.64 -14.62
CA ASN A 50 30.73 -18.73 -15.51
C ASN A 50 29.20 -18.90 -15.48
N ARG A 51 28.68 -19.82 -14.65
CA ARG A 51 27.24 -20.02 -14.37
C ARG A 51 26.87 -19.60 -12.93
N GLY A 52 27.74 -18.86 -12.24
CA GLY A 52 27.53 -18.43 -10.85
C GLY A 52 27.76 -19.52 -9.79
N LYS A 53 27.84 -20.81 -10.15
CA LYS A 53 28.11 -21.88 -9.18
C LYS A 53 29.48 -21.70 -8.53
N LEU A 54 29.45 -21.56 -7.21
CA LEU A 54 30.58 -21.53 -6.28
C LEU A 54 31.23 -22.91 -6.14
N TYR A 55 32.56 -22.91 -6.02
CA TYR A 55 33.37 -24.02 -5.53
C TYR A 55 34.42 -23.44 -4.60
N GLU A 56 34.57 -24.02 -3.42
CA GLU A 56 35.44 -23.49 -2.39
C GLU A 56 36.27 -24.58 -1.70
N PHE A 57 37.37 -24.16 -1.09
CA PHE A 57 38.21 -24.96 -0.21
C PHE A 57 38.83 -24.05 0.84
N CYS A 58 38.86 -24.53 2.08
CA CYS A 58 39.55 -23.92 3.19
C CYS A 58 40.32 -25.02 3.92
N SER A 59 41.56 -24.75 4.33
CA SER A 59 42.31 -25.67 5.20
C SER A 59 41.95 -25.53 6.68
N SER A 60 41.28 -24.44 7.07
CA SER A 60 40.75 -24.22 8.42
C SER A 60 39.34 -24.79 8.58
N SER A 61 38.81 -24.79 9.81
CA SER A 61 37.46 -25.24 10.11
C SER A 61 36.33 -24.39 9.53
N SER A 62 36.62 -23.17 9.05
CA SER A 62 35.62 -22.26 8.48
C SER A 62 36.22 -21.26 7.50
N MET A 63 35.67 -21.20 6.29
CA MET A 63 36.00 -20.18 5.30
C MET A 63 35.82 -18.75 5.85
N LEU A 64 34.79 -18.52 6.68
CA LEU A 64 34.54 -17.21 7.29
C LEU A 64 35.71 -16.77 8.18
N ASN A 65 36.29 -17.68 8.96
CA ASN A 65 37.41 -17.36 9.85
C ASN A 65 38.65 -16.94 9.06
N THR A 66 38.92 -17.61 7.93
CA THR A 66 40.06 -17.26 7.06
C THR A 66 39.81 -15.95 6.30
N LEU A 67 38.57 -15.67 5.89
CA LEU A 67 38.19 -14.39 5.30
C LEU A 67 38.29 -13.24 6.31
N GLU A 68 37.85 -13.42 7.56
CA GLU A 68 38.03 -12.44 8.63
C GLU A 68 39.51 -12.16 8.91
N LYS A 69 40.37 -13.20 8.94
CA LYS A 69 41.82 -13.02 9.09
C LYS A 69 42.41 -12.24 7.91
N TYR A 70 42.02 -12.60 6.68
CA TYR A 70 42.44 -11.86 5.50
C TYR A 70 42.03 -10.38 5.58
N GLN A 71 40.78 -10.09 5.97
CA GLN A 71 40.32 -8.73 6.20
C GLN A 71 41.16 -8.01 7.27
N LYS A 72 41.36 -8.62 8.44
CA LYS A 72 42.15 -8.03 9.54
C LYS A 72 43.60 -7.74 9.14
N CYS A 73 44.22 -8.59 8.31
CA CYS A 73 45.59 -8.41 7.83
C CYS A 73 45.71 -7.44 6.64
N ASN A 74 44.73 -7.41 5.72
CA ASN A 74 44.74 -6.58 4.52
C ASN A 74 44.23 -5.15 4.78
N TYR A 75 43.33 -4.97 5.75
CA TYR A 75 42.77 -3.67 6.16
C TYR A 75 43.36 -3.16 7.50
N GLY A 76 44.51 -3.72 7.93
CA GLY A 76 45.27 -3.24 9.09
C GLY A 76 45.91 -1.85 8.92
N ALA A 77 45.88 -1.29 7.71
CA ALA A 77 46.12 0.12 7.44
C ALA A 77 44.76 0.80 7.19
N PRO A 78 44.38 1.85 7.95
CA PRO A 78 43.02 2.39 7.92
C PRO A 78 42.80 3.35 6.75
N ASP A 79 42.24 2.85 5.64
CA ASP A 79 41.59 3.70 4.64
C ASP A 79 40.18 4.10 5.12
N THR A 80 40.07 5.34 5.58
CA THR A 80 38.89 5.96 6.24
C THR A 80 37.55 5.78 5.50
N ASN A 81 37.58 5.51 4.19
CA ASN A 81 36.40 5.37 3.33
C ASN A 81 35.71 3.99 3.37
N ILE A 82 36.38 2.94 3.86
CA ILE A 82 35.76 1.59 3.96
C ILE A 82 35.07 1.45 5.33
N SER A 83 35.75 1.86 6.40
CA SER A 83 35.22 1.93 7.77
C SER A 83 33.90 2.71 7.84
N THR A 84 33.81 3.85 7.14
CA THR A 84 32.57 4.64 7.07
C THR A 84 31.42 3.93 6.36
N ARG A 85 31.69 3.09 5.34
CA ARG A 85 30.66 2.33 4.65
C ARG A 85 30.16 1.14 5.48
N GLU A 86 31.07 0.38 6.09
CA GLU A 86 30.70 -0.75 6.97
C GLU A 86 30.00 -0.25 8.23
N ALA A 87 30.45 0.86 8.82
CA ALA A 87 29.76 1.50 9.94
C ALA A 87 28.37 2.02 9.55
N LEU A 88 28.18 2.54 8.32
CA LEU A 88 26.87 2.95 7.82
C LEU A 88 25.93 1.75 7.59
N GLU A 89 26.46 0.63 7.11
CA GLU A 89 25.70 -0.61 6.87
C GLU A 89 25.30 -1.30 8.18
N ILE A 90 26.20 -1.37 9.16
CA ILE A 90 25.93 -1.83 10.53
C ILE A 90 24.94 -0.89 11.23
N SER A 91 25.10 0.44 11.08
CA SER A 91 24.17 1.44 11.62
C SER A 91 22.76 1.28 11.03
N SER A 92 22.66 1.14 9.71
CA SER A 92 21.40 0.88 9.00
C SER A 92 20.72 -0.41 9.49
N GLN A 93 21.49 -1.49 9.65
CA GLN A 93 20.98 -2.75 10.19
C GLN A 93 20.52 -2.59 11.65
N GLN A 94 21.23 -1.81 12.46
CA GLN A 94 20.87 -1.54 13.85
C GLN A 94 19.59 -0.69 13.96
N GLU A 95 19.42 0.33 13.11
CA GLU A 95 18.17 1.11 13.02
C GLU A 95 17.00 0.25 12.51
N TYR A 96 17.23 -0.63 11.54
CA TYR A 96 16.23 -1.61 11.12
C TYR A 96 15.80 -2.52 12.28
N LEU A 97 16.73 -3.04 13.08
CA LEU A 97 16.41 -3.88 14.25
C LEU A 97 15.65 -3.09 15.34
N LYS A 98 16.03 -1.83 15.59
CA LYS A 98 15.28 -0.93 16.50
C LYS A 98 13.85 -0.68 16.00
N LEU A 99 13.68 -0.41 14.70
CA LEU A 99 12.38 -0.20 14.08
C LEU A 99 11.52 -1.47 14.12
N LYS A 100 12.10 -2.63 13.80
CA LYS A 100 11.43 -3.93 13.88
C LYS A 100 10.95 -4.24 15.29
N ALA A 101 11.77 -4.03 16.32
CA ALA A 101 11.38 -4.22 17.71
C ALA A 101 10.21 -3.29 18.13
N ARG A 102 10.22 -2.03 17.67
CA ARG A 102 9.10 -1.08 17.87
C ARG A 102 7.82 -1.55 17.15
N TYR A 103 7.94 -2.02 15.92
CA TYR A 103 6.81 -2.57 15.15
C TYR A 103 6.20 -3.80 15.84
N GLU A 104 7.03 -4.75 16.28
CA GLU A 104 6.57 -5.95 16.99
C GLU A 104 5.93 -5.63 18.35
N ALA A 105 6.39 -4.59 19.04
CA ALA A 105 5.75 -4.09 20.26
C ALA A 105 4.39 -3.42 19.97
N LEU A 106 4.29 -2.63 18.90
CA LEU A 106 3.05 -2.01 18.47
C LEU A 106 2.02 -3.06 18.00
N GLN A 107 2.47 -4.07 17.25
CA GLN A 107 1.63 -5.17 16.77
C GLN A 107 1.06 -6.01 17.92
N ARG A 108 1.87 -6.28 18.95
CA ARG A 108 1.40 -6.94 20.19
C ARG A 108 0.38 -6.07 20.94
N SER A 109 0.64 -4.77 21.06
CA SER A 109 -0.33 -3.82 21.66
C SER A 109 -1.67 -3.82 20.92
N GLN A 110 -1.65 -3.82 19.58
CA GLN A 110 -2.85 -3.93 18.75
C GLN A 110 -3.61 -5.23 18.99
N ARG A 111 -2.93 -6.38 19.04
CA ARG A 111 -3.54 -7.69 19.36
C ARG A 111 -4.24 -7.66 20.71
N ASN A 112 -3.57 -7.14 21.75
CA ASN A 112 -4.17 -7.00 23.08
C ASN A 112 -5.44 -6.15 23.05
N LEU A 113 -5.43 -5.00 22.35
CA LEU A 113 -6.60 -4.13 22.18
C LEU A 113 -7.76 -4.79 21.41
N LEU A 114 -7.48 -5.83 20.61
CA LEU A 114 -8.48 -6.66 19.94
C LEU A 114 -8.93 -7.88 20.77
N GLY A 115 -8.36 -8.08 21.98
CA GLY A 115 -8.64 -9.23 22.84
C GLY A 115 -7.83 -10.48 22.53
N GLU A 116 -6.80 -10.38 21.69
CA GLU A 116 -5.89 -11.46 21.31
C GLU A 116 -4.61 -11.44 22.17
N ASP A 117 -3.90 -12.58 22.28
CA ASP A 117 -2.64 -12.73 23.04
C ASP A 117 -2.62 -12.17 24.47
N LEU A 118 -3.75 -12.22 25.18
CA LEU A 118 -3.83 -11.71 26.56
C LEU A 118 -3.06 -12.54 27.60
N GLY A 119 -2.66 -13.77 27.27
CA GLY A 119 -2.00 -14.71 28.20
C GLY A 119 -0.71 -14.24 28.89
N PRO A 120 0.18 -13.44 28.26
CA PRO A 120 1.37 -12.89 28.91
C PRO A 120 1.12 -11.66 29.79
N LEU A 121 -0.10 -11.11 29.83
CA LEU A 121 -0.42 -9.93 30.64
C LEU A 121 -0.76 -10.36 32.08
N ASN A 122 -0.32 -9.57 33.06
CA ASN A 122 -0.74 -9.77 34.45
C ASN A 122 -2.10 -9.08 34.72
N SER A 123 -2.69 -9.31 35.90
CA SER A 123 -4.01 -8.77 36.25
C SER A 123 -4.09 -7.24 36.18
N LYS A 124 -3.04 -6.52 36.59
CA LYS A 124 -3.00 -5.04 36.55
C LYS A 124 -2.96 -4.52 35.12
N ASP A 125 -2.23 -5.21 34.24
CA ASP A 125 -2.16 -4.85 32.82
C ASP A 125 -3.51 -5.07 32.15
N LEU A 126 -4.22 -6.16 32.49
CA LEU A 126 -5.57 -6.45 32.00
C LEU A 126 -6.61 -5.44 32.52
N GLU A 127 -6.61 -5.11 33.81
CA GLU A 127 -7.47 -4.07 34.39
C GLU A 127 -7.24 -2.69 33.74
N SER A 128 -5.98 -2.37 33.41
CA SER A 128 -5.60 -1.14 32.72
C SER A 128 -6.12 -1.13 31.27
N LEU A 129 -5.96 -2.24 30.56
CA LEU A 129 -6.43 -2.43 29.18
C LEU A 129 -7.96 -2.37 29.09
N GLU A 130 -8.68 -3.04 30.00
CA GLU A 130 -10.14 -2.99 30.09
C GLU A 130 -10.63 -1.56 30.32
N ARG A 131 -10.04 -0.84 31.29
CA ARG A 131 -10.37 0.56 31.58
C ARG A 131 -10.11 1.47 30.37
N GLN A 132 -9.01 1.26 29.65
CA GLN A 132 -8.70 2.02 28.44
C GLN A 132 -9.76 1.78 27.35
N LEU A 133 -10.12 0.52 27.10
CA LEU A 133 -11.13 0.15 26.11
C LEU A 133 -12.52 0.69 26.45
N ASP A 134 -12.95 0.61 27.71
CA ASP A 134 -14.24 1.14 28.17
C ASP A 134 -14.34 2.67 28.01
N ILE A 135 -13.30 3.42 28.40
CA ILE A 135 -13.25 4.88 28.23
C ILE A 135 -13.29 5.25 26.75
N SER A 136 -12.46 4.62 25.91
CA SER A 136 -12.43 4.87 24.46
C SER A 136 -13.76 4.51 23.79
N LEU A 137 -14.39 3.39 24.16
CA LEU A 137 -15.67 2.95 23.62
C LEU A 137 -16.81 3.89 24.01
N LYS A 138 -16.85 4.37 25.27
CA LYS A 138 -17.78 5.40 25.73
C LYS A 138 -17.62 6.70 24.95
N HIS A 139 -16.38 7.16 24.74
CA HIS A 139 -16.11 8.35 23.94
C HIS A 139 -16.58 8.19 22.49
N ILE A 140 -16.20 7.09 21.81
CA ILE A 140 -16.62 6.80 20.42
C ILE A 140 -18.15 6.77 20.29
N ARG A 141 -18.86 6.11 21.23
CA ARG A 141 -20.34 6.06 21.25
C ARG A 141 -20.97 7.44 21.46
N SER A 142 -20.40 8.25 22.36
CA SER A 142 -20.85 9.62 22.61
C SER A 142 -20.70 10.49 21.36
N THR A 143 -19.50 10.53 20.79
CA THR A 143 -19.19 11.31 19.58
C THR A 143 -20.04 10.88 18.40
N ARG A 144 -20.21 9.56 18.16
CA ARG A 144 -21.09 9.06 17.10
C ARG A 144 -22.55 9.48 17.31
N THR A 145 -23.05 9.40 18.54
CA THR A 145 -24.42 9.84 18.87
C THR A 145 -24.60 11.34 18.64
N GLN A 146 -23.65 12.16 19.09
CA GLN A 146 -23.68 13.60 18.87
C GLN A 146 -23.71 13.94 17.38
N MET A 147 -22.83 13.35 16.57
CA MET A 147 -22.81 13.57 15.11
C MET A 147 -24.14 13.20 14.43
N MET A 148 -24.81 12.13 14.88
CA MET A 148 -26.12 11.73 14.35
C MET A 148 -27.23 12.72 14.76
N LEU A 149 -27.19 13.27 15.98
CA LEU A 149 -28.11 14.32 16.43
C LEU A 149 -27.89 15.62 15.65
N ASP A 150 -26.63 16.04 15.46
CA ASP A 150 -26.28 17.24 14.70
C ASP A 150 -26.79 17.13 13.26
N GLN A 151 -26.58 15.97 12.60
CA GLN A 151 -27.13 15.69 11.27
C GLN A 151 -28.67 15.71 11.24
N LEU A 152 -29.34 15.17 12.26
CA LEU A 152 -30.80 15.20 12.35
C LEU A 152 -31.34 16.64 12.43
N THR A 153 -30.75 17.48 13.30
CA THR A 153 -31.17 18.89 13.44
C THR A 153 -30.89 19.70 12.17
N GLU A 154 -29.80 19.40 11.46
CA GLU A 154 -29.47 20.00 10.17
C GLU A 154 -30.51 19.66 9.09
N LEU A 155 -30.92 18.39 9.01
CA LEU A 155 -31.94 17.93 8.07
C LEU A 155 -33.32 18.51 8.39
N GLN A 156 -33.72 18.54 9.66
CA GLN A 156 -34.99 19.15 10.10
C GLN A 156 -35.05 20.66 9.76
N ARG A 157 -33.94 21.39 9.91
CA ARG A 157 -33.88 22.81 9.53
C ARG A 157 -34.03 23.01 8.02
N LYS A 158 -33.42 22.14 7.21
CA LYS A 158 -33.57 22.14 5.75
C LYS A 158 -34.98 21.77 5.30
N GLU A 159 -35.59 20.77 5.92
CA GLU A 159 -37.00 20.39 5.67
C GLU A 159 -37.93 21.58 5.93
N HIS A 160 -37.79 22.24 7.09
CA HIS A 160 -38.62 23.40 7.43
C HIS A 160 -38.47 24.55 6.43
N ALA A 161 -37.22 24.91 6.08
CA ALA A 161 -36.94 25.97 5.10
C ALA A 161 -37.49 25.64 3.69
N LEU A 162 -37.37 24.38 3.25
CA LEU A 162 -37.95 23.93 1.98
C LEU A 162 -39.47 23.91 2.01
N ASN A 163 -40.09 23.54 3.13
CA ASN A 163 -41.54 23.54 3.29
C ASN A 163 -42.09 24.97 3.19
N ASP A 164 -41.46 25.94 3.87
CA ASP A 164 -41.88 27.34 3.83
C ASP A 164 -41.64 27.99 2.46
N ALA A 165 -40.52 27.70 1.80
CA ALA A 165 -40.30 28.10 0.41
C ALA A 165 -41.39 27.54 -0.52
N ASN A 166 -41.77 26.27 -0.36
CA ASN A 166 -42.86 25.64 -1.13
C ASN A 166 -44.24 26.27 -0.83
N LYS A 167 -44.53 26.69 0.40
CA LYS A 167 -45.76 27.44 0.73
C LYS A 167 -45.81 28.77 -0.02
N CYS A 168 -44.72 29.55 0.04
CA CYS A 168 -44.61 30.83 -0.66
C CYS A 168 -44.76 30.69 -2.18
N LEU A 169 -44.17 29.64 -2.78
CA LEU A 169 -44.32 29.35 -4.21
C LEU A 169 -45.76 28.96 -4.57
N LYS A 170 -46.43 28.13 -3.76
CA LYS A 170 -47.85 27.79 -3.96
C LYS A 170 -48.76 29.02 -3.90
N GLN A 171 -48.55 29.90 -2.92
CA GLN A 171 -49.31 31.14 -2.80
C GLN A 171 -49.13 32.02 -4.05
N ARG A 172 -47.88 32.27 -4.48
CA ARG A 172 -47.59 33.04 -5.69
C ARG A 172 -48.22 32.45 -6.95
N LEU A 173 -48.27 31.12 -7.06
CA LEU A 173 -48.91 30.44 -8.19
C LEU A 173 -50.44 30.64 -8.17
N MET A 174 -51.08 30.65 -7.00
CA MET A 174 -52.51 30.95 -6.87
C MET A 174 -52.82 32.42 -7.19
N GLU A 175 -51.98 33.36 -6.73
CA GLU A 175 -52.09 34.79 -7.07
C GLU A 175 -51.91 35.04 -8.57
N GLY A 176 -50.90 34.43 -9.20
CA GLY A 176 -50.66 34.50 -10.64
C GLY A 176 -51.78 33.90 -11.48
N ASN A 177 -52.35 32.76 -11.06
CA ASN A 177 -53.50 32.16 -11.76
C ASN A 177 -54.78 33.00 -11.62
N GLN A 178 -55.01 33.65 -10.47
CA GLN A 178 -56.15 34.57 -10.32
C GLN A 178 -56.01 35.80 -11.24
N LEU A 179 -54.83 36.39 -11.34
CA LEU A 179 -54.54 37.48 -12.29
C LEU A 179 -54.74 37.03 -13.75
N ASN A 180 -54.31 35.83 -14.10
CA ASN A 180 -54.46 35.29 -15.46
C ASN A 180 -55.94 35.02 -15.84
N LEU A 181 -56.75 34.55 -14.88
CA LEU A 181 -58.20 34.43 -15.04
C LEU A 181 -58.91 35.79 -15.17
N GLN A 182 -58.39 36.83 -14.52
CA GLN A 182 -58.93 38.19 -14.61
C GLN A 182 -58.60 38.85 -15.96
N TRP A 183 -57.41 38.61 -16.53
CA TRP A 183 -57.00 39.13 -17.84
C TRP A 183 -57.60 38.38 -19.04
N ASN A 184 -57.90 37.08 -18.92
CA ASN A 184 -58.51 36.29 -20.00
C ASN A 184 -60.05 36.34 -20.02
N ASN A 185 -60.68 37.27 -19.29
CA ASN A 185 -62.13 37.43 -19.30
C ASN A 185 -62.56 38.33 -20.50
N PRO A 186 -63.27 37.83 -21.53
CA PRO A 186 -63.51 38.60 -22.77
C PRO A 186 -64.45 39.81 -22.62
N ASN A 187 -65.07 39.99 -21.45
CA ASN A 187 -66.20 40.91 -21.26
C ASN A 187 -65.82 42.31 -20.71
N THR A 188 -64.54 42.64 -20.60
CA THR A 188 -64.06 43.98 -20.16
C THR A 188 -63.46 44.82 -21.28
N ALA A 189 -63.82 44.53 -22.53
CA ALA A 189 -63.43 45.30 -23.72
C ALA A 189 -64.53 46.23 -24.25
N GLN A 190 -65.29 46.89 -23.37
CA GLN A 190 -66.20 48.00 -23.71
C GLN A 190 -66.30 48.99 -22.53
N GLU A 191 -66.37 50.29 -22.84
CA GLU A 191 -66.45 51.45 -21.92
C GLU A 191 -65.18 51.67 -21.04
N MET A 192 -64.20 52.47 -21.41
CA MET A 192 -64.27 53.93 -21.66
C MET A 192 -63.15 54.42 -22.60
N GLY A 193 -63.38 55.55 -23.27
CA GLY A 193 -62.40 56.19 -24.18
C GLY A 193 -61.98 57.61 -23.77
N GLY A 194 -60.85 58.06 -24.34
CA GLY A 194 -60.26 59.41 -24.14
C GLY A 194 -59.34 59.48 -22.91
N TYR A 195 -58.11 60.00 -22.97
CA TYR A 195 -57.45 60.85 -23.97
C TYR A 195 -55.91 60.62 -23.98
N GLY A 196 -55.23 60.98 -25.09
CA GLY A 196 -53.85 61.53 -25.03
C GLY A 196 -52.65 60.59 -25.18
N ARG A 197 -51.96 60.69 -26.32
CA ARG A 197 -50.54 60.35 -26.54
C ARG A 197 -49.64 61.51 -26.01
N GLN A 198 -48.32 61.48 -25.78
CA GLN A 198 -47.15 60.54 -25.81
C GLN A 198 -45.88 61.47 -25.82
N PRO A 199 -44.59 61.12 -25.51
CA PRO A 199 -43.88 59.90 -25.06
C PRO A 199 -42.91 60.09 -23.84
N THR A 200 -41.99 59.12 -23.65
CA THR A 200 -40.70 59.07 -22.89
C THR A 200 -40.80 58.74 -21.38
N HIS A 201 -40.13 57.73 -20.84
CA HIS A 201 -38.72 57.31 -21.02
C HIS A 201 -38.50 55.79 -20.85
N ASP A 202 -37.37 55.28 -21.34
CA ASP A 202 -36.84 53.94 -21.02
C ASP A 202 -36.65 53.71 -19.51
N HIS A 203 -36.79 52.45 -19.07
CA HIS A 203 -35.69 51.72 -18.42
C HIS A 203 -35.87 50.20 -18.53
N HIS A 204 -35.10 49.64 -19.46
CA HIS A 204 -34.56 48.28 -19.56
C HIS A 204 -35.16 47.15 -18.70
N HIS A 205 -35.58 46.10 -19.41
CA HIS A 205 -35.53 44.73 -18.91
C HIS A 205 -34.11 44.38 -18.44
N GLN A 206 -33.99 43.82 -17.24
CA GLN A 206 -32.85 42.97 -16.87
C GLN A 206 -33.36 41.64 -16.34
N ALA A 207 -33.86 40.82 -17.27
CA ALA A 207 -33.99 39.40 -17.06
C ALA A 207 -32.62 38.75 -17.32
N ASP A 208 -31.76 38.70 -16.30
CA ASP A 208 -30.67 37.72 -16.18
C ASP A 208 -30.04 37.75 -14.78
N LEU A 209 -29.29 36.70 -14.44
CA LEU A 209 -28.56 36.48 -13.17
C LEU A 209 -29.38 35.97 -11.95
N PHE A 210 -30.17 34.90 -12.09
CA PHE A 210 -30.41 33.99 -10.94
C PHE A 210 -30.61 32.50 -11.29
N PHE A 211 -29.84 31.99 -12.27
CA PHE A 211 -29.65 30.56 -12.45
C PHE A 211 -28.16 30.21 -12.35
N HIS A 212 -27.75 29.70 -11.18
CA HIS A 212 -26.55 28.87 -11.09
C HIS A 212 -26.94 27.44 -11.52
N PRO A 213 -26.24 26.81 -12.48
CA PRO A 213 -26.45 25.40 -12.79
C PRO A 213 -26.12 24.54 -11.56
N LEU A 214 -27.02 23.61 -11.22
CA LEU A 214 -26.73 22.59 -10.21
C LEU A 214 -25.70 21.61 -10.77
N HIS A 215 -24.44 21.75 -10.37
CA HIS A 215 -23.43 20.71 -10.58
C HIS A 215 -23.68 19.58 -9.57
N CYS A 216 -24.49 18.60 -9.96
CA CYS A 216 -24.64 17.36 -9.22
C CYS A 216 -23.37 16.51 -9.38
N GLU A 217 -22.40 16.69 -8.48
CA GLU A 217 -21.27 15.75 -8.37
C GLU A 217 -21.77 14.35 -7.94
N PRO A 218 -21.28 13.26 -8.54
CA PRO A 218 -21.76 11.91 -8.23
C PRO A 218 -21.40 11.43 -6.82
N THR A 219 -22.34 10.68 -6.25
CA THR A 219 -22.29 10.00 -4.94
C THR A 219 -20.95 9.32 -4.64
N LEU A 220 -20.26 9.75 -3.57
CA LEU A 220 -19.21 8.96 -2.93
C LEU A 220 -19.82 7.75 -2.19
N HIS A 221 -19.98 6.64 -2.91
CA HIS A 221 -20.21 5.33 -2.31
C HIS A 221 -18.92 4.81 -1.67
N ILE A 222 -18.88 4.75 -0.33
CA ILE A 222 -17.89 3.98 0.43
C ILE A 222 -18.64 2.82 1.08
N GLY A 223 -18.40 1.59 0.60
CA GLY A 223 -19.05 0.39 1.12
C GLY A 223 -18.86 -0.86 0.26
N TYR A 224 -17.76 -1.59 0.54
CA TYR A 224 -17.50 -3.04 0.33
C TYR A 224 -17.78 -3.72 -1.03
N PRO A 225 -16.88 -4.63 -1.48
CA PRO A 225 -17.21 -5.57 -2.54
C PRO A 225 -18.19 -6.64 -2.01
N ASN A 226 -19.30 -6.84 -2.70
CA ASN A 226 -20.14 -8.03 -2.57
C ASN A 226 -19.69 -9.07 -3.60
N ASP A 227 -19.12 -10.18 -3.15
CA ASP A 227 -18.97 -11.36 -3.99
C ASP A 227 -20.35 -11.98 -4.27
N PRO A 228 -20.74 -12.23 -5.52
CA PRO A 228 -21.96 -12.97 -5.82
C PRO A 228 -21.71 -14.47 -5.57
N ILE A 229 -22.24 -14.96 -4.45
CA ILE A 229 -22.41 -16.40 -4.22
C ILE A 229 -23.39 -16.94 -5.27
N THR A 230 -22.88 -17.65 -6.28
CA THR A 230 -23.68 -18.46 -7.20
C THR A 230 -23.68 -19.92 -6.78
N VAL A 231 -24.85 -20.40 -6.35
CA VAL A 231 -25.15 -21.83 -6.16
C VAL A 231 -26.08 -22.26 -7.28
N GLY A 232 -25.70 -23.29 -8.05
CA GLY A 232 -26.50 -23.85 -9.14
C GLY A 232 -25.71 -24.91 -9.92
N GLU A 233 -26.18 -26.15 -9.92
CA GLU A 233 -25.46 -27.33 -10.40
C GLU A 233 -25.46 -27.52 -11.92
N ALA A 234 -24.37 -28.08 -12.48
CA ALA A 234 -24.34 -29.33 -13.26
C ALA A 234 -23.01 -29.47 -14.05
N GLY A 235 -22.33 -30.62 -13.95
CA GLY A 235 -21.10 -30.93 -14.71
C GLY A 235 -21.38 -31.61 -16.06
N PRO A 236 -20.51 -32.51 -16.59
CA PRO A 236 -19.12 -32.81 -16.23
C PRO A 236 -18.15 -32.70 -17.44
N SER A 237 -16.82 -32.87 -17.26
CA SER A 237 -15.92 -33.61 -18.21
C SER A 237 -14.42 -33.60 -17.82
N LEU A 238 -13.89 -34.79 -17.51
CA LEU A 238 -12.55 -35.35 -17.82
C LEU A 238 -11.22 -34.58 -17.57
N ASN A 239 -10.38 -35.21 -16.71
CA ASN A 239 -8.93 -35.50 -16.85
C ASN A 239 -7.90 -34.33 -16.91
N ASN A 240 -6.66 -34.42 -16.42
CA ASN A 240 -5.89 -35.58 -15.89
C ASN A 240 -4.70 -35.13 -14.99
N TYR A 241 -4.36 -35.97 -13.99
CA TYR A 241 -3.03 -36.16 -13.34
C TYR A 241 -2.22 -34.99 -12.75
N MET A 242 -2.07 -35.03 -11.41
CA MET A 242 -0.77 -34.83 -10.75
C MET A 242 0.11 -36.09 -10.84
N PRO A 243 1.40 -36.00 -10.48
CA PRO A 243 1.82 -36.80 -9.32
C PRO A 243 2.66 -36.03 -8.29
N ALA A 244 2.66 -36.55 -7.06
CA ALA A 244 3.41 -36.03 -5.91
C ALA A 244 4.61 -36.93 -5.54
N GLY A 245 5.46 -36.45 -4.62
CA GLY A 245 6.65 -37.14 -4.11
C GLY A 245 7.89 -36.95 -4.99
N TRP A 246 9.11 -37.21 -4.53
CA TRP A 246 9.51 -38.03 -3.36
C TRP A 246 10.64 -37.36 -2.55
N PHE A 247 10.65 -37.61 -1.23
CA PHE A 247 11.83 -37.46 -0.37
C PHE A 247 12.55 -38.81 -0.27
N ALA A 248 13.85 -38.85 -0.59
CA ALA A 248 14.84 -39.83 -0.12
C ALA A 248 16.24 -39.33 -0.53
#